data_AF-A0A2N5E209-F1
#
_entry.id   AF-A0A2N5E209-F1
#
_cell.length_a   1.000
_cell.length_b   1.000
_cell.length_c   1.000
_cell.angle_alpha   90.00
_cell.angle_beta   90.00
_cell.angle_gamma   90.00
#
_symmetry.space_group_name_H-M   'P 1'
#
loop_
_entity.id
_entity.type
_entity.pdbx_description
1 polymer ?
#
loop_
_entity_poly.entity_id
_entity_poly.type
_entity_poly.pdbx_seq_one_letter_code
_entity_poly.pdbx_strand_id
1 'polypeptide(L)'
;QIALLQQSLDALKQAVLLMHAPQGAALASGEHLQLSANQNLIATAGNNADISVAKKLFIGVGQALSVFVRKLGIRLIANQGPVELQAQNDELTLLAKKGLTITSTEDEIKITAKKRITINGGGSYITLDENSIESATAGDYVIKAGYYGRKTKASIKPTMPAFPTLEPGEHSLRFAFYGADSAIETMKWLINQPYVIRNSSGDIMASGILEQSGRIPRVQTEEADELTLTLGTETWNMKELVIEEDFSSTELELELELEESDIYNADSDPYIRKIDHSDNVNALPKKIIKRVIGFIPEE
;
A
#
# COMPACT_ATOMS: atom_id res chain seq x y z
N GLN A 1 -22.86 -16.77 12.16
CA GLN A 1 -22.95 -15.57 11.32
C GLN A 1 -24.40 -15.15 11.05
N ILE A 2 -25.27 -16.05 10.56
CA ILE A 2 -26.73 -15.81 10.47
C ILE A 2 -27.35 -15.44 11.84
N ALA A 3 -26.89 -16.09 12.92
CA ALA A 3 -27.32 -15.77 14.28
C ALA A 3 -27.01 -14.33 14.73
N LEU A 4 -25.92 -13.71 14.25
CA LEU A 4 -25.55 -12.34 14.62
C LEU A 4 -26.43 -11.33 13.87
N LEU A 5 -26.72 -11.58 12.58
CA LEU A 5 -27.66 -10.77 11.82
C LEU A 5 -29.09 -10.87 12.39
N GLN A 6 -29.55 -12.08 12.73
CA GLN A 6 -30.85 -12.29 13.36
C GLN A 6 -30.95 -11.59 14.73
N GLN A 7 -29.91 -11.64 15.57
CA GLN A 7 -29.96 -11.06 16.91
C GLN A 7 -29.85 -9.52 16.91
N SER A 8 -29.16 -8.91 15.94
CA SER A 8 -29.13 -7.45 15.74
C SER A 8 -30.41 -6.93 15.08
N LEU A 9 -31.05 -7.73 14.22
CA LEU A 9 -32.29 -7.38 13.51
C LEU A 9 -33.55 -7.66 14.33
N ASP A 10 -33.54 -8.65 15.23
CA ASP A 10 -34.62 -8.91 16.18
C ASP A 10 -34.77 -7.71 17.13
N ALA A 11 -35.81 -6.92 16.84
CA ALA A 11 -36.17 -5.67 17.51
C ALA A 11 -35.21 -4.48 17.28
N LEU A 12 -34.36 -4.48 16.25
CA LEU A 12 -33.47 -3.35 15.91
C LEU A 12 -32.69 -2.82 17.12
N LYS A 13 -32.12 -3.72 17.93
CA LYS A 13 -31.42 -3.35 19.19
C LYS A 13 -30.11 -2.59 18.95
N GLN A 14 -29.74 -2.38 17.68
CA GLN A 14 -28.58 -1.62 17.22
C GLN A 14 -29.00 -0.73 16.04
N ALA A 15 -28.24 0.33 15.76
CA ALA A 15 -28.47 1.22 14.63
C ALA A 15 -28.16 0.50 13.30
N VAL A 16 -29.16 -0.16 12.73
CA VAL A 16 -29.07 -0.98 11.51
C VAL A 16 -30.14 -0.53 10.50
N LEU A 17 -29.81 -0.56 9.21
CA LEU A 17 -30.77 -0.40 8.12
C LEU A 17 -31.13 -1.77 7.54
N LEU A 18 -32.42 -2.10 7.52
CA LEU A 18 -32.95 -3.27 6.80
C LEU A 18 -33.84 -2.79 5.65
N MET A 19 -33.50 -3.18 4.42
CA MET A 19 -34.34 -2.97 3.25
C MET A 19 -34.90 -4.32 2.80
N HIS A 20 -36.22 -4.44 2.77
CA HIS A 20 -36.91 -5.64 2.31
C HIS A 20 -38.01 -5.26 1.31
N ALA A 21 -37.96 -5.85 0.12
CA ALA A 21 -38.93 -5.61 -0.94
C ALA A 21 -39.29 -6.94 -1.63
N PRO A 22 -40.42 -7.57 -1.31
CA PRO A 22 -40.81 -8.90 -1.83
C PRO A 22 -40.89 -8.98 -3.36
N GLN A 23 -41.21 -7.86 -4.01
CA GLN A 23 -41.36 -7.76 -5.46
C GLN A 23 -40.12 -7.16 -6.15
N GLY A 24 -39.03 -6.93 -5.39
CA GLY A 24 -37.76 -6.44 -5.91
C GLY A 24 -37.39 -5.03 -5.46
N ALA A 25 -36.11 -4.70 -5.61
CA ALA A 25 -35.53 -3.38 -5.35
C ALA A 25 -34.51 -3.04 -6.44
N ALA A 26 -34.35 -1.76 -6.77
CA ALA A 26 -33.36 -1.26 -7.71
C ALA A 26 -32.56 -0.13 -7.07
N LEU A 27 -31.23 -0.20 -7.20
CA LEU A 27 -30.30 0.85 -6.80
C LEU A 27 -29.59 1.35 -8.05
N ALA A 28 -29.68 2.64 -8.32
CA ALA A 28 -29.06 3.28 -9.48
C ALA A 28 -28.44 4.62 -9.09
N SER A 29 -27.37 5.02 -9.79
CA SER A 29 -26.70 6.30 -9.64
C SER A 29 -26.36 6.84 -11.04
N GLY A 30 -26.49 8.15 -11.25
CA GLY A 30 -26.09 8.80 -12.51
C GLY A 30 -24.58 8.95 -12.66
N GLU A 31 -23.84 8.90 -11.54
CA GLU A 31 -22.38 9.03 -11.52
C GLU A 31 -21.76 7.78 -10.88
N HIS A 32 -21.52 7.80 -9.56
CA HIS A 32 -20.79 6.76 -8.85
C HIS A 32 -21.71 6.01 -7.86
N LEU A 33 -21.47 4.70 -7.73
CA LEU A 33 -22.07 3.85 -6.69
C LEU A 33 -20.95 3.09 -6.00
N GLN A 34 -20.78 3.32 -4.69
CA GLN A 34 -19.79 2.63 -3.86
C GLN A 34 -20.50 1.80 -2.79
N LEU A 35 -20.15 0.52 -2.72
CA LEU A 35 -20.55 -0.39 -1.65
C LEU A 35 -19.31 -0.75 -0.85
N SER A 36 -19.31 -0.48 0.45
CA SER A 36 -18.17 -0.70 1.33
C SER A 36 -18.62 -1.26 2.67
N ALA A 37 -17.80 -2.12 3.26
CA ALA A 37 -18.01 -2.67 4.59
C ALA A 37 -16.65 -2.79 5.30
N ASN A 38 -16.61 -2.46 6.60
CA ASN A 38 -15.37 -2.55 7.41
C ASN A 38 -14.88 -4.00 7.60
N GLN A 39 -15.76 -4.97 7.44
CA GLN A 39 -15.44 -6.40 7.63
C GLN A 39 -15.75 -7.20 6.37
N ASN A 40 -17.04 -7.45 6.10
CA ASN A 40 -17.46 -8.36 5.04
C ASN A 40 -18.54 -7.73 4.17
N LEU A 41 -18.40 -7.89 2.85
CA LEU A 41 -19.45 -7.63 1.86
C LEU A 41 -19.91 -8.98 1.30
N ILE A 42 -21.19 -9.28 1.44
CA ILE A 42 -21.78 -10.56 1.00
C ILE A 42 -22.90 -10.26 0.01
N ALA A 43 -22.82 -10.84 -1.18
CA ALA A 43 -23.89 -10.85 -2.16
C ALA A 43 -24.35 -12.29 -2.40
N THR A 44 -25.65 -12.54 -2.32
CA THR A 44 -26.23 -13.88 -2.50
C THR A 44 -27.47 -13.77 -3.35
N ALA A 45 -27.55 -14.61 -4.40
CA ALA A 45 -28.70 -14.71 -5.28
C ALA A 45 -29.20 -16.16 -5.30
N GLY A 46 -30.52 -16.33 -5.24
CA GLY A 46 -31.15 -17.67 -5.29
C GLY A 46 -31.13 -18.31 -6.69
N ASN A 47 -30.94 -17.50 -7.73
CA ASN A 47 -30.90 -17.96 -9.13
C ASN A 47 -29.58 -17.55 -9.77
N ASN A 48 -29.52 -16.34 -10.35
CA ASN A 48 -28.33 -15.83 -11.05
C ASN A 48 -27.84 -14.53 -10.41
N ALA A 49 -26.53 -14.28 -10.52
CA ALA A 49 -25.91 -13.00 -10.22
C ALA A 49 -25.11 -12.57 -11.46
N ASP A 50 -25.53 -11.49 -12.10
CA ASP A 50 -24.92 -10.98 -13.32
C ASP A 50 -24.17 -9.68 -13.03
N ILE A 51 -22.90 -9.63 -13.42
CA ILE A 51 -22.05 -8.43 -13.30
C ILE A 51 -21.61 -8.06 -14.71
N SER A 52 -22.08 -6.91 -15.19
CA SER A 52 -21.77 -6.40 -16.52
C SER A 52 -21.06 -5.06 -16.43
N VAL A 53 -19.94 -4.92 -17.13
CA VAL A 53 -19.11 -3.70 -17.11
C VAL A 53 -18.74 -3.31 -18.55
N ALA A 54 -19.02 -2.07 -18.94
CA ALA A 54 -18.82 -1.60 -20.32
C ALA A 54 -17.35 -1.39 -20.69
N LYS A 55 -16.48 -1.06 -19.71
CA LYS A 55 -15.07 -0.73 -19.96
C LYS A 55 -14.11 -1.73 -19.33
N LYS A 56 -13.95 -1.70 -18.00
CA LYS A 56 -12.95 -2.51 -17.29
C LYS A 56 -13.49 -3.02 -15.97
N LEU A 57 -13.42 -4.33 -15.77
CA LEU A 57 -13.60 -4.98 -14.48
C LEU A 57 -12.23 -5.24 -13.85
N PHE A 58 -12.05 -4.87 -12.59
CA PHE A 58 -10.87 -5.19 -11.79
C PHE A 58 -11.31 -5.88 -10.50
N ILE A 59 -10.64 -6.97 -10.15
CA ILE A 59 -10.86 -7.72 -8.92
C ILE A 59 -9.52 -7.81 -8.21
N GLY A 60 -9.34 -6.98 -7.18
CA GLY A 60 -8.17 -7.02 -6.31
C GLY A 60 -8.48 -7.78 -5.02
N VAL A 61 -7.64 -8.75 -4.67
CA VAL A 61 -7.74 -9.51 -3.42
C VAL A 61 -6.42 -9.43 -2.67
N GLY A 62 -6.48 -9.25 -1.35
CA GLY A 62 -5.27 -9.16 -0.51
C GLY A 62 -4.71 -10.51 -0.07
N GLN A 63 -5.51 -11.58 -0.12
CA GLN A 63 -5.11 -12.91 0.37
C GLN A 63 -5.37 -14.02 -0.64
N ALA A 64 -6.63 -14.25 -1.02
CA ALA A 64 -6.99 -15.34 -1.93
C ALA A 64 -8.23 -15.02 -2.77
N LEU A 65 -8.26 -15.53 -4.00
CA LEU A 65 -9.42 -15.56 -4.88
C LEU A 65 -9.79 -17.03 -5.14
N SER A 66 -11.01 -17.41 -4.77
CA SER A 66 -11.52 -18.77 -4.97
C SER A 66 -12.78 -18.74 -5.83
N VAL A 67 -12.75 -19.45 -6.96
CA VAL A 67 -13.91 -19.60 -7.86
C VAL A 67 -14.29 -21.07 -7.93
N PHE A 68 -15.55 -21.36 -7.60
CA PHE A 68 -16.05 -22.73 -7.57
C PHE A 68 -17.39 -22.84 -8.29
N VAL A 69 -17.52 -23.84 -9.16
CA VAL A 69 -18.76 -24.15 -9.87
C VAL A 69 -19.10 -25.63 -9.68
N ARG A 70 -20.33 -25.91 -9.22
CA ARG A 70 -20.77 -27.27 -8.88
C ARG A 70 -21.14 -28.14 -10.08
N LYS A 71 -21.74 -27.57 -11.14
CA LYS A 71 -22.39 -28.34 -12.21
C LYS A 71 -21.91 -28.00 -13.62
N LEU A 72 -22.06 -26.74 -14.04
CA LEU A 72 -21.90 -26.35 -15.46
C LEU A 72 -20.49 -25.89 -15.85
N GLY A 73 -19.54 -25.90 -14.89
CA GLY A 73 -18.14 -25.54 -15.14
C GLY A 73 -17.85 -24.04 -15.25
N ILE A 74 -16.59 -23.72 -15.55
CA ILE A 74 -16.08 -22.35 -15.70
C ILE A 74 -15.75 -22.12 -17.17
N ARG A 75 -16.04 -20.91 -17.67
CA ARG A 75 -15.73 -20.48 -19.04
C ARG A 75 -15.05 -19.11 -18.97
N LEU A 76 -13.80 -19.04 -19.44
CA LEU A 76 -13.01 -17.81 -19.52
C LEU A 76 -12.72 -17.56 -21.01
N ILE A 77 -13.29 -16.49 -21.58
CA ILE A 77 -13.18 -16.19 -23.01
C ILE A 77 -12.82 -14.71 -23.18
N ALA A 78 -11.79 -14.45 -23.98
CA ALA A 78 -11.50 -13.14 -24.54
C ALA A 78 -11.82 -13.17 -26.04
N ASN A 79 -12.69 -12.27 -26.52
CA ASN A 79 -12.97 -12.15 -27.96
C ASN A 79 -11.79 -11.50 -28.70
N GLN A 80 -11.11 -10.57 -28.03
CA GLN A 80 -9.92 -9.89 -28.52
C GLN A 80 -8.96 -9.69 -27.35
N GLY A 81 -7.66 -9.64 -27.67
CA GLY A 81 -6.60 -9.52 -26.68
C GLY A 81 -6.19 -10.87 -26.08
N PRO A 82 -5.02 -10.93 -25.43
CA PRO A 82 -4.49 -12.15 -24.86
C PRO A 82 -5.21 -12.53 -23.56
N VAL A 83 -5.22 -13.84 -23.26
CA VAL A 83 -5.52 -14.37 -21.93
C VAL A 83 -4.20 -14.76 -21.28
N GLU A 84 -3.89 -14.15 -20.14
CA GLU A 84 -2.66 -14.42 -19.40
C GLU A 84 -3.00 -15.07 -18.05
N LEU A 85 -2.35 -16.21 -17.76
CA LEU A 85 -2.42 -16.90 -16.47
C LEU A 85 -1.01 -17.04 -15.94
N GLN A 86 -0.75 -16.47 -14.76
CA GLN A 86 0.60 -16.42 -14.18
C GLN A 86 0.55 -16.71 -12.68
N ALA A 87 1.49 -17.53 -12.21
CA ALA A 87 1.86 -17.62 -10.80
C ALA A 87 3.29 -17.10 -10.68
N GLN A 88 3.45 -15.84 -10.27
CA GLN A 88 4.74 -15.13 -10.37
C GLN A 88 5.75 -15.58 -9.31
N ASN A 89 5.27 -16.02 -8.15
CA ASN A 89 6.11 -16.41 -7.01
C ASN A 89 5.80 -17.84 -6.51
N ASP A 90 4.95 -18.59 -7.20
CA ASP A 90 4.49 -19.91 -6.77
C ASP A 90 4.08 -20.81 -7.96
N GLU A 91 3.55 -21.99 -7.68
CA GLU A 91 3.18 -23.01 -8.66
C GLU A 91 1.88 -22.69 -9.41
N LEU A 92 1.88 -22.98 -10.72
CA LEU A 92 0.67 -23.02 -11.55
C LEU A 92 0.33 -24.48 -11.87
N THR A 93 -0.83 -24.95 -11.38
CA THR A 93 -1.32 -26.32 -11.63
C THR A 93 -2.56 -26.32 -12.53
N LEU A 94 -2.54 -27.15 -13.57
CA LEU A 94 -3.70 -27.46 -14.42
C LEU A 94 -4.01 -28.96 -14.33
N LEU A 95 -5.12 -29.31 -13.71
CA LEU A 95 -5.52 -30.71 -13.50
C LEU A 95 -6.93 -30.97 -14.04
N ALA A 96 -7.07 -32.05 -14.80
CA ALA A 96 -8.34 -32.52 -15.31
C ALA A 96 -8.50 -34.03 -15.07
N LYS A 97 -9.67 -34.46 -14.58
CA LYS A 97 -9.98 -35.89 -14.38
C LYS A 97 -10.16 -36.66 -15.70
N LYS A 98 -10.58 -35.96 -16.76
CA LYS A 98 -10.79 -36.54 -18.09
C LYS A 98 -9.59 -36.17 -18.98
N GLY A 99 -9.82 -35.41 -20.04
CA GLY A 99 -8.76 -34.89 -20.92
C GLY A 99 -8.37 -33.46 -20.55
N LEU A 100 -7.12 -33.12 -20.88
CA LEU A 100 -6.60 -31.77 -20.99
C LEU A 100 -6.19 -31.55 -22.44
N THR A 101 -6.70 -30.49 -23.07
CA THR A 101 -6.41 -30.16 -24.48
C THR A 101 -5.81 -28.77 -24.55
N ILE A 102 -4.63 -28.67 -25.17
CA ILE A 102 -3.95 -27.41 -25.47
C ILE A 102 -3.83 -27.35 -26.99
N THR A 103 -4.37 -26.30 -27.61
CA THR A 103 -4.44 -26.20 -29.07
C THR A 103 -4.21 -24.75 -29.49
N SER A 104 -3.29 -24.56 -30.43
CA SER A 104 -3.17 -23.33 -31.23
C SER A 104 -3.70 -23.64 -32.63
N THR A 105 -4.60 -22.81 -33.14
CA THR A 105 -5.26 -23.05 -34.44
C THR A 105 -4.51 -22.46 -35.61
N GLU A 106 -3.77 -21.38 -35.40
CA GLU A 106 -3.13 -20.58 -36.46
C GLU A 106 -1.62 -20.45 -36.29
N ASP A 107 -1.09 -20.75 -35.10
CA ASP A 107 0.32 -20.52 -34.77
C ASP A 107 0.87 -21.71 -33.94
N GLU A 108 1.78 -21.45 -33.00
CA GLU A 108 2.52 -22.47 -32.25
C GLU A 108 2.08 -22.67 -30.79
N ILE A 109 2.56 -23.76 -30.19
CA ILE A 109 2.53 -24.00 -28.75
C ILE A 109 3.98 -24.02 -28.26
N LYS A 110 4.36 -23.05 -27.41
CA LYS A 110 5.68 -22.98 -26.79
C LYS A 110 5.62 -23.46 -25.35
N ILE A 111 6.37 -24.51 -25.04
CA ILE A 111 6.58 -25.02 -23.67
C ILE A 111 8.06 -24.84 -23.36
N THR A 112 8.37 -23.97 -22.40
CA THR A 112 9.74 -23.65 -22.01
C THR A 112 9.88 -23.79 -20.50
N ALA A 113 10.94 -24.46 -20.07
CA ALA A 113 11.28 -24.57 -18.66
C ALA A 113 12.77 -24.31 -18.45
N LYS A 114 13.12 -23.66 -17.33
CA LYS A 114 14.51 -23.40 -16.97
C LYS A 114 15.28 -24.67 -16.59
N LYS A 115 14.61 -25.60 -15.91
CA LYS A 115 15.23 -26.81 -15.34
C LYS A 115 14.93 -28.07 -16.16
N ARG A 116 13.66 -28.39 -16.35
CA ARG A 116 13.24 -29.66 -16.96
C ARG A 116 11.82 -29.59 -17.51
N ILE A 117 11.58 -30.27 -18.62
CA ILE A 117 10.25 -30.61 -19.13
C ILE A 117 10.11 -32.14 -19.11
N THR A 118 9.02 -32.65 -18.54
CA THR A 118 8.70 -34.09 -18.57
C THR A 118 7.28 -34.29 -19.07
N ILE A 119 7.12 -35.10 -20.11
CA ILE A 119 5.84 -35.50 -20.68
C ILE A 119 5.71 -37.00 -20.45
N ASN A 120 4.68 -37.43 -19.71
CA ASN A 120 4.48 -38.83 -19.35
C ASN A 120 3.08 -39.30 -19.76
N GLY A 121 2.97 -40.53 -20.26
CA GLY A 121 1.72 -41.22 -20.50
C GLY A 121 1.87 -42.74 -20.38
N GLY A 122 1.06 -43.37 -19.54
CA GLY A 122 1.02 -44.84 -19.40
C GLY A 122 2.35 -45.48 -19.00
N GLY A 123 3.24 -44.74 -18.33
CA GLY A 123 4.59 -45.19 -17.96
C GLY A 123 5.68 -44.92 -19.01
N SER A 124 5.31 -44.53 -20.24
CA SER A 124 6.26 -44.00 -21.22
C SER A 124 6.46 -42.50 -21.00
N TYR A 125 7.67 -41.98 -21.24
CA TYR A 125 7.95 -40.57 -21.07
C TYR A 125 9.02 -40.02 -21.99
N ILE A 126 8.99 -38.69 -22.13
CA ILE A 126 10.07 -37.90 -22.71
C ILE A 126 10.45 -36.82 -21.70
N THR A 127 11.73 -36.73 -21.37
CA THR A 127 12.30 -35.71 -20.49
C THR A 127 13.36 -34.90 -21.24
N LEU A 128 13.29 -33.58 -21.11
CA LEU A 128 14.27 -32.63 -21.62
C LEU A 128 14.87 -31.88 -20.43
N ASP A 129 16.19 -31.93 -20.28
CA ASP A 129 16.93 -31.14 -19.30
C ASP A 129 18.15 -30.45 -19.92
N GLU A 130 18.98 -29.81 -19.10
CA GLU A 130 20.12 -29.01 -19.56
C GLU A 130 21.14 -29.79 -20.39
N ASN A 131 21.26 -31.10 -20.18
CA ASN A 131 22.35 -31.91 -20.74
C ASN A 131 21.87 -33.10 -21.58
N SER A 132 20.58 -33.44 -21.50
CA SER A 132 20.06 -34.67 -22.12
C SER A 132 18.61 -34.56 -22.58
N ILE A 133 18.29 -35.40 -23.57
CA ILE A 133 16.93 -35.74 -23.96
C ILE A 133 16.79 -37.24 -23.72
N GLU A 134 15.88 -37.61 -22.83
CA GLU A 134 15.57 -39.00 -22.50
C GLU A 134 14.20 -39.35 -23.06
N SER A 135 14.13 -40.39 -23.89
CA SER A 135 12.89 -40.93 -24.44
C SER A 135 12.82 -42.41 -24.08
N ALA A 136 11.93 -42.77 -23.17
CA ALA A 136 11.88 -44.11 -22.58
C ALA A 136 10.46 -44.71 -22.66
N THR A 137 10.41 -46.02 -22.93
CA THR A 137 9.20 -46.83 -22.91
C THR A 137 9.56 -48.27 -22.54
N ALA A 138 8.62 -49.01 -21.94
CA ALA A 138 8.79 -50.44 -21.64
C ALA A 138 8.47 -51.34 -22.84
N GLY A 139 7.75 -50.82 -23.83
CA GLY A 139 7.35 -51.55 -25.03
C GLY A 139 8.14 -51.15 -26.27
N ASP A 140 7.50 -51.25 -27.43
CA ASP A 140 8.12 -50.90 -28.71
C ASP A 140 8.30 -49.38 -28.85
N TYR A 141 9.49 -48.96 -29.25
CA TYR A 141 9.78 -47.58 -29.66
C TYR A 141 9.69 -47.45 -31.18
N VAL A 142 8.49 -47.16 -31.69
CA VAL A 142 8.21 -47.11 -33.13
C VAL A 142 8.40 -45.69 -33.68
N ILE A 143 9.38 -45.50 -34.56
CA ILE A 143 9.57 -44.26 -35.33
C ILE A 143 9.15 -44.49 -36.78
N LYS A 144 8.25 -43.64 -37.30
CA LYS A 144 7.90 -43.58 -38.72
C LYS A 144 8.33 -42.23 -39.27
N ALA A 145 9.32 -42.22 -40.18
CA ALA A 145 9.88 -40.98 -40.74
C ALA A 145 10.24 -41.14 -42.23
N GLY A 146 10.03 -40.09 -43.02
CA GLY A 146 10.49 -40.03 -44.42
C GLY A 146 12.01 -39.92 -44.56
N TYR A 147 12.68 -39.38 -43.54
CA TYR A 147 14.14 -39.34 -43.38
C TYR A 147 14.49 -39.33 -41.89
N TYR A 148 15.49 -40.11 -41.48
CA TYR A 148 16.04 -40.09 -40.13
C TYR A 148 17.56 -40.02 -40.22
N GLY A 149 18.15 -38.93 -39.72
CA GLY A 149 19.59 -38.70 -39.74
C GLY A 149 20.06 -38.09 -38.43
N ARG A 150 21.25 -38.49 -37.97
CA ARG A 150 21.90 -37.90 -36.79
C ARG A 150 22.79 -36.74 -37.22
N LYS A 151 22.68 -35.60 -36.53
CA LYS A 151 23.52 -34.40 -36.73
C LYS A 151 24.44 -34.17 -35.53
N THR A 152 25.38 -33.25 -35.67
CA THR A 152 26.19 -32.78 -34.55
C THR A 152 25.33 -32.10 -33.48
N LYS A 153 25.83 -31.99 -32.25
CA LYS A 153 25.13 -31.31 -31.16
C LYS A 153 24.75 -29.87 -31.52
N ALA A 154 23.62 -29.41 -31.00
CA ALA A 154 23.16 -28.04 -31.07
C ALA A 154 22.63 -27.62 -29.69
N SER A 155 22.62 -26.31 -29.40
CA SER A 155 22.09 -25.76 -28.15
C SER A 155 21.42 -24.42 -28.43
N ILE A 156 20.20 -24.25 -27.95
CA ILE A 156 19.46 -22.99 -27.96
C ILE A 156 19.10 -22.71 -26.51
N LYS A 157 19.65 -21.64 -25.93
CA LYS A 157 19.28 -21.22 -24.58
C LYS A 157 17.99 -20.40 -24.66
N PRO A 158 16.88 -20.84 -24.04
CA PRO A 158 15.68 -20.02 -24.02
C PRO A 158 15.91 -18.76 -23.18
N THR A 159 15.52 -17.60 -23.71
CA THR A 159 15.40 -16.38 -22.92
C THR A 159 14.11 -16.46 -22.12
N MET A 160 14.20 -16.59 -20.81
CA MET A 160 13.03 -16.58 -19.94
C MET A 160 12.55 -15.13 -19.75
N PRO A 161 11.23 -14.87 -19.79
CA PRO A 161 10.71 -13.56 -19.39
C PRO A 161 11.05 -13.31 -17.93
N ALA A 162 11.59 -12.13 -17.63
CA ALA A 162 11.81 -11.69 -16.26
C ALA A 162 10.48 -11.22 -15.68
N PHE A 163 10.10 -11.74 -14.51
CA PHE A 163 8.99 -11.16 -13.76
C PHE A 163 9.40 -9.78 -13.23
N PRO A 164 8.50 -8.80 -13.18
CA PRO A 164 8.77 -7.54 -12.53
C PRO A 164 9.03 -7.80 -11.04
N THR A 165 10.27 -7.59 -10.60
CA THR A 165 10.59 -7.54 -9.17
C THR A 165 10.17 -6.18 -8.64
N LEU A 166 9.26 -6.16 -7.67
CA LEU A 166 9.08 -5.01 -6.79
C LEU A 166 10.27 -5.01 -5.83
N GLU A 167 11.41 -4.49 -6.27
CA GLU A 167 12.48 -4.17 -5.34
C GLU A 167 11.98 -3.06 -4.41
N PRO A 168 12.14 -3.16 -3.09
CA PRO A 168 11.91 -2.03 -2.19
C PRO A 168 12.77 -0.88 -2.70
N GLY A 169 12.15 0.13 -3.32
CA GLY A 169 12.88 1.30 -3.79
C GLY A 169 13.59 1.96 -2.60
N GLU A 170 14.80 2.46 -2.83
CA GLU A 170 15.57 3.20 -1.82
C GLU A 170 14.68 4.22 -1.10
N HIS A 171 14.65 4.16 0.23
CA HIS A 171 13.84 5.05 1.06
C HIS A 171 14.57 6.39 1.16
N SER A 172 14.04 7.43 0.52
CA SER A 172 14.63 8.78 0.55
C SER A 172 13.92 9.69 1.57
N LEU A 173 14.53 9.79 2.76
CA LEU A 173 14.05 10.63 3.85
C LEU A 173 14.75 12.00 3.84
N ARG A 174 14.06 13.03 4.33
CA ARG A 174 14.60 14.38 4.52
C ARG A 174 14.04 14.98 5.79
N PHE A 175 14.91 15.52 6.63
CA PHE A 175 14.46 16.41 7.71
C PHE A 175 14.14 17.78 7.13
N ALA A 176 12.89 18.21 7.31
CA ALA A 176 12.43 19.53 6.92
C ALA A 176 11.65 20.14 8.07
N PHE A 177 12.00 21.36 8.47
CA PHE A 177 11.19 22.13 9.40
C PHE A 177 9.91 22.58 8.70
N TYR A 178 8.80 22.61 9.44
CA TYR A 178 7.53 23.08 8.92
C TYR A 178 7.68 24.55 8.47
N GLY A 179 7.28 24.83 7.22
CA GLY A 179 7.46 26.17 6.64
C GLY A 179 8.92 26.56 6.47
N ALA A 180 9.81 25.64 6.06
CA ALA A 180 11.26 25.85 5.95
C ALA A 180 11.68 27.17 5.27
N ASP A 181 10.88 27.72 4.36
CA ASP A 181 11.17 29.00 3.71
C ASP A 181 10.86 30.22 4.60
N SER A 182 10.02 30.09 5.64
CA SER A 182 9.68 31.12 6.65
C SER A 182 10.23 30.82 8.06
N ALA A 183 10.51 29.56 8.39
CA ALA A 183 10.99 29.13 9.71
C ALA A 183 12.41 29.62 10.03
N ILE A 184 13.21 29.93 8.99
CA ILE A 184 14.58 30.45 9.13
C ILE A 184 14.59 31.87 9.73
N GLU A 185 13.53 32.66 9.49
CA GLU A 185 13.44 34.00 10.08
C GLU A 185 13.27 33.96 11.60
N THR A 186 12.53 32.97 12.11
CA THR A 186 12.31 32.75 13.55
C THR A 186 13.45 31.94 14.19
N MET A 187 14.14 31.09 13.44
CA MET A 187 15.18 30.19 13.95
C MET A 187 16.58 30.52 13.41
N LYS A 188 16.93 31.82 13.30
CA LYS A 188 18.26 32.28 12.86
C LYS A 188 19.42 31.68 13.67
N TRP A 189 19.18 31.32 14.93
CA TRP A 189 20.17 30.69 15.81
C TRP A 189 20.60 29.28 15.38
N LEU A 190 19.79 28.59 14.56
CA LEU A 190 20.13 27.28 13.98
C LEU A 190 21.05 27.40 12.75
N ILE A 191 21.10 28.57 12.11
CA ILE A 191 21.99 28.81 10.97
C ILE A 191 23.44 28.74 11.49
N ASN A 192 24.31 28.12 10.70
CA ASN A 192 25.72 27.90 11.02
C ASN A 192 25.97 26.94 12.20
N GLN A 193 24.95 26.19 12.64
CA GLN A 193 25.13 25.08 13.58
C GLN A 193 25.51 23.80 12.84
N PRO A 194 26.44 22.98 13.38
CA PRO A 194 26.70 21.67 12.83
C PRO A 194 25.48 20.76 13.02
N TYR A 195 25.26 19.85 12.08
CA TYR A 195 24.24 18.81 12.21
C TYR A 195 24.84 17.44 11.92
N VAL A 196 24.26 16.42 12.54
CA VAL A 196 24.58 15.01 12.29
C VAL A 196 23.27 14.23 12.20
N ILE A 197 23.10 13.46 11.14
CA ILE A 197 22.01 12.49 10.97
C ILE A 197 22.58 11.11 11.22
N ARG A 198 21.96 10.35 12.12
CA ARG A 198 22.30 8.95 12.41
C ARG A 198 21.16 8.02 12.08
N ASN A 199 21.47 6.79 11.69
CA ASN A 199 20.50 5.70 11.57
C ASN A 199 20.21 5.06 12.94
N SER A 200 19.32 4.07 13.00
CA SER A 200 18.98 3.36 14.24
C SER A 200 20.17 2.60 14.84
N SER A 201 21.14 2.22 14.01
CA SER A 201 22.39 1.56 14.43
C SER A 201 23.45 2.54 14.95
N GLY A 202 23.21 3.85 14.84
CA GLY A 202 24.11 4.91 15.29
C GLY A 202 25.15 5.36 14.25
N ASP A 203 25.15 4.79 13.05
CA ASP A 203 26.02 5.18 11.93
C ASP A 203 25.64 6.56 11.39
N ILE A 204 26.64 7.34 11.03
CA ILE A 204 26.44 8.69 10.50
C ILE A 204 26.04 8.60 9.02
N MET A 205 24.81 8.99 8.72
CA MET A 205 24.27 9.01 7.36
C MET A 205 24.58 10.31 6.62
N ALA A 206 24.61 11.44 7.35
CA ALA A 206 24.99 12.74 6.82
C ALA A 206 25.45 13.65 7.95
N SER A 207 26.42 14.52 7.68
CA SER A 207 26.85 15.56 8.61
C SER A 207 27.28 16.81 7.84
N GLY A 208 27.17 17.97 8.47
CA GLY A 208 27.53 19.24 7.85
C GLY A 208 27.20 20.44 8.73
N ILE A 209 27.24 21.62 8.14
CA ILE A 209 26.81 22.87 8.79
C ILE A 209 25.50 23.31 8.14
N LEU A 210 24.51 23.72 8.93
CA LEU A 210 23.24 24.20 8.40
C LEU A 210 23.42 25.57 7.75
N GLU A 211 23.30 25.61 6.42
CA GLU A 211 23.46 26.83 5.63
C GLU A 211 22.28 27.81 5.82
N GLN A 212 22.42 29.03 5.30
CA GLN A 212 21.37 30.07 5.35
C GLN A 212 20.02 29.63 4.75
N SER A 213 20.03 28.58 3.93
CA SER A 213 18.83 27.97 3.35
C SER A 213 18.04 27.09 4.31
N GLY A 214 18.58 26.73 5.49
CA GLY A 214 17.92 25.85 6.47
C GLY A 214 17.63 24.44 5.94
N ARG A 215 18.18 24.06 4.79
CA ARG A 215 17.91 22.78 4.13
C ARG A 215 18.94 21.74 4.51
N ILE A 216 18.44 20.60 4.99
CA ILE A 216 19.22 19.41 5.28
C ILE A 216 19.13 18.46 4.07
N PRO A 217 20.23 17.78 3.68
CA PRO A 217 20.23 16.85 2.56
C PRO A 217 19.25 15.69 2.78
N ARG A 218 18.89 15.04 1.67
CA ARG A 218 18.15 13.78 1.73
C ARG A 218 19.12 12.66 2.09
N VAL A 219 18.66 11.72 2.90
CA VAL A 219 19.36 10.47 3.21
C VAL A 219 18.60 9.34 2.53
N GLN A 220 19.35 8.45 1.88
CA GLN A 220 18.81 7.24 1.27
C GLN A 220 19.14 6.05 2.15
N THR A 221 18.16 5.19 2.41
CA THR A 221 18.35 3.92 3.10
C THR A 221 17.82 2.78 2.24
N GLU A 222 18.50 1.63 2.23
CA GLU A 222 18.07 0.46 1.47
C GLU A 222 16.75 -0.11 2.03
N GLU A 223 16.56 -0.05 3.35
CA GLU A 223 15.34 -0.45 4.05
C GLU A 223 14.74 0.73 4.83
N ALA A 224 13.49 0.59 5.28
CA ALA A 224 12.86 1.59 6.15
C ALA A 224 13.57 1.62 7.50
N ASP A 225 14.21 2.74 7.83
CA ASP A 225 14.99 2.91 9.05
C ASP A 225 14.66 4.23 9.76
N GLU A 226 14.82 4.26 11.08
CA GLU A 226 14.61 5.46 11.89
C GLU A 226 15.87 6.32 11.86
N LEU A 227 15.71 7.59 11.48
CA LEU A 227 16.79 8.57 11.46
C LEU A 227 16.68 9.52 12.64
N THR A 228 17.80 9.84 13.28
CA THR A 228 17.90 10.86 14.33
C THR A 228 18.72 12.04 13.83
N LEU A 229 18.18 13.26 13.92
CA LEU A 229 18.88 14.50 13.62
C LEU A 229 19.34 15.17 14.93
N THR A 230 20.64 15.39 15.06
CA THR A 230 21.25 16.20 16.12
C THR A 230 21.72 17.53 15.54
N LEU A 231 21.40 18.65 16.20
CA LEU A 231 21.79 20.01 15.82
C LEU A 231 22.64 20.63 16.94
N GLY A 232 23.79 21.20 16.59
CA GLY A 232 24.75 21.82 17.51
C GLY A 232 25.87 20.87 17.98
N THR A 233 26.80 21.41 18.77
CA THR A 233 27.78 20.63 19.53
C THR A 233 27.22 20.34 20.92
N GLU A 234 27.52 19.17 21.50
CA GLU A 234 27.14 18.80 22.88
C GLU A 234 27.92 19.60 23.95
N THR A 235 27.92 20.92 23.86
CA THR A 235 28.52 21.82 24.83
C THR A 235 27.46 22.83 25.26
N TRP A 236 26.68 22.46 26.28
CA TRP A 236 25.80 23.39 26.98
C TRP A 236 26.66 24.41 27.72
N ASN A 237 26.50 25.70 27.41
CA ASN A 237 27.06 26.79 28.22
C ASN A 237 25.91 27.65 28.73
N MET A 238 25.79 27.75 30.06
CA MET A 238 24.93 28.73 30.71
C MET A 238 25.55 30.11 30.52
N LYS A 239 24.81 31.04 29.92
CA LYS A 239 25.15 32.46 29.88
C LYS A 239 24.21 33.17 30.83
N GLU A 240 24.75 33.68 31.93
CA GLU A 240 23.97 34.44 32.91
C GLU A 240 23.66 35.82 32.32
N LEU A 241 22.38 36.15 32.21
CA LEU A 241 21.92 37.48 31.78
C LEU A 241 22.01 38.41 32.99
N VAL A 242 22.96 39.35 32.98
CA VAL A 242 22.98 40.44 33.95
C VAL A 242 21.90 41.43 33.55
N ILE A 243 20.83 41.48 34.34
CA ILE A 243 19.81 42.52 34.26
C ILE A 243 20.31 43.66 35.16
N GLU A 244 20.75 44.77 34.57
CA GLU A 244 20.99 46.01 35.35
C GLU A 244 19.62 46.56 35.78
N GLU A 245 19.27 46.35 37.04
CA GLU A 245 18.09 46.95 37.68
C GLU A 245 18.36 48.42 37.96
N ASP A 246 17.98 49.31 37.04
CA ASP A 246 18.01 50.75 37.31
C ASP A 246 16.75 51.42 36.75
N PHE A 247 15.59 51.18 37.37
CA PHE A 247 14.42 52.04 37.20
C PHE A 247 13.69 52.26 38.52
N SER A 248 14.07 53.38 39.16
CA SER A 248 13.27 54.13 40.12
C SER A 248 11.86 54.36 39.59
N SER A 249 10.86 54.07 40.41
CA SER A 249 9.44 54.24 40.13
C SER A 249 9.07 55.68 39.79
N THR A 250 8.60 55.94 38.58
CA THR A 250 7.77 57.12 38.27
C THR A 250 6.79 56.73 37.17
N GLU A 251 5.50 56.91 37.43
CA GLU A 251 4.41 56.79 36.45
C GLU A 251 4.72 57.64 35.22
N LEU A 252 4.51 57.08 34.03
CA LEU A 252 4.36 57.83 32.78
C LEU A 252 3.48 57.03 31.82
N GLU A 253 2.27 57.55 31.64
CA GLU A 253 1.34 57.21 30.56
C GLU A 253 2.03 57.36 29.20
N LEU A 254 1.78 56.43 28.28
CA LEU A 254 2.06 56.61 26.86
C LEU A 254 0.86 56.10 26.06
N GLU A 255 0.10 57.08 25.56
CA GLU A 255 -0.94 56.95 24.56
C GLU A 255 -0.41 56.19 23.32
N LEU A 256 -1.15 55.18 22.90
CA LEU A 256 -1.07 54.66 21.54
C LEU A 256 -2.32 55.13 20.81
N GLU A 257 -2.15 56.14 19.95
CA GLU A 257 -3.11 56.49 18.91
C GLU A 257 -3.35 55.25 18.03
N LEU A 258 -4.55 54.68 18.12
CA LEU A 258 -5.02 53.66 17.20
C LEU A 258 -5.62 54.37 15.98
N GLU A 259 -4.99 54.27 14.82
CA GLU A 259 -5.65 54.59 13.55
C GLU A 259 -6.83 53.62 13.35
N GLU A 260 -8.02 54.19 13.14
CA GLU A 260 -9.33 53.55 13.29
C GLU A 260 -9.69 52.53 12.17
N SER A 261 -8.72 52.04 11.38
CA SER A 261 -8.97 51.17 10.22
C SER A 261 -8.64 49.68 10.39
N ASP A 262 -7.98 49.26 11.47
CA ASP A 262 -7.55 47.86 11.67
C ASP A 262 -8.37 47.11 12.74
N ILE A 263 -9.60 47.53 12.99
CA ILE A 263 -10.54 46.76 13.81
C ILE A 263 -11.00 45.55 12.99
N TYR A 264 -10.46 44.38 13.34
CA TYR A 264 -10.90 43.08 12.84
C TYR A 264 -12.41 42.92 13.02
N ASN A 265 -13.16 42.85 11.91
CA ASN A 265 -14.61 42.66 11.94
C ASN A 265 -14.94 41.16 12.11
N ALA A 266 -15.12 40.75 13.37
CA ALA A 266 -15.44 39.38 13.77
C ALA A 266 -16.73 38.81 13.13
N ASP A 267 -17.65 39.64 12.64
CA ASP A 267 -18.89 39.18 11.99
C ASP A 267 -18.67 38.68 10.55
N SER A 268 -17.50 38.97 9.97
CA SER A 268 -17.10 38.52 8.63
C SER A 268 -16.31 37.21 8.62
N ASP A 269 -15.98 36.65 9.79
CA ASP A 269 -15.23 35.41 9.92
C ASP A 269 -16.15 34.17 9.75
N PRO A 270 -16.02 33.42 8.64
CA PRO A 270 -16.89 32.28 8.35
C PRO A 270 -16.65 31.07 9.27
N TYR A 271 -15.63 31.10 10.13
CA TYR A 271 -15.29 30.00 11.05
C TYR A 271 -15.80 30.21 12.49
N ILE A 272 -16.16 31.43 12.88
CA ILE A 272 -16.64 31.75 14.24
C ILE A 272 -18.08 31.26 14.49
N ARG A 273 -18.94 31.17 13.45
CA ARG A 273 -20.37 30.82 13.61
C ARG A 273 -20.68 29.36 14.00
N LYS A 274 -19.69 28.52 14.28
CA LYS A 274 -19.91 27.12 14.70
C LYS A 274 -19.50 26.79 16.13
N ILE A 275 -19.15 27.78 16.94
CA ILE A 275 -18.87 27.56 18.36
C ILE A 275 -20.15 27.89 19.14
N ASP A 276 -21.06 26.92 19.16
CA ASP A 276 -22.20 26.95 20.09
C ASP A 276 -21.68 26.76 21.52
N HIS A 277 -22.24 27.55 22.42
CA HIS A 277 -21.83 27.73 23.80
C HIS A 277 -22.25 26.53 24.67
N SER A 278 -21.30 25.71 25.11
CA SER A 278 -21.39 25.07 26.42
C SER A 278 -20.01 24.60 26.90
N ASP A 279 -19.56 25.21 28.00
CA ASP A 279 -18.57 24.74 28.96
C ASP A 279 -17.11 24.57 28.51
N ASN A 280 -16.37 25.67 28.70
CA ASN A 280 -15.04 25.75 29.33
C ASN A 280 -14.44 24.40 29.78
N VAL A 281 -13.42 23.89 29.08
CA VAL A 281 -11.98 23.95 29.43
C VAL A 281 -11.18 23.43 28.22
N ASN A 282 -10.15 24.16 27.75
CA ASN A 282 -9.16 23.73 26.74
C ASN A 282 -8.23 22.60 27.25
N ALA A 283 -8.77 21.59 27.91
CA ALA A 283 -8.03 20.43 28.38
C ALA A 283 -8.38 19.20 27.55
N LEU A 284 -7.37 18.44 27.12
CA LEU A 284 -7.57 17.16 26.47
C LEU A 284 -8.36 16.21 27.42
N PRO A 285 -9.37 15.49 26.93
CA PRO A 285 -10.12 14.53 27.73
C PRO A 285 -9.19 13.52 28.43
N LYS A 286 -9.41 13.23 29.71
CA LYS A 286 -8.59 12.29 30.51
C LYS A 286 -8.37 10.91 29.85
N LYS A 287 -9.29 10.48 28.97
CA LYS A 287 -9.15 9.26 28.14
C LYS A 287 -8.04 9.33 27.10
N ILE A 288 -7.80 10.51 26.51
CA ILE A 288 -6.75 10.73 25.52
C ILE A 288 -5.38 10.79 26.22
N ILE A 289 -5.31 11.48 27.37
CA ILE A 289 -4.10 11.54 28.21
C ILE A 289 -3.66 10.13 28.63
N LYS A 290 -4.57 9.25 29.08
CA LYS A 290 -4.23 7.86 29.43
C LYS A 290 -3.70 6.99 28.27
N ARG A 291 -3.97 7.38 27.02
CA ARG A 291 -3.53 6.61 25.84
C ARG A 291 -2.17 7.06 25.32
N VAL A 292 -1.78 8.31 25.61
CA VAL A 292 -0.53 8.91 25.13
C VAL A 292 0.65 8.62 26.06
N ILE A 293 0.43 8.57 27.38
CA ILE A 293 1.57 8.58 28.34
C ILE A 293 1.85 7.19 28.95
N GLY A 294 1.05 6.16 28.66
CA GLY A 294 1.20 4.86 29.32
C GLY A 294 0.90 4.95 30.82
N PHE A 295 0.80 3.79 31.48
CA PHE A 295 0.33 3.68 32.86
C PHE A 295 1.41 4.19 33.85
N ILE A 296 1.12 5.27 34.59
CA ILE A 296 1.88 5.67 35.78
C ILE A 296 0.94 5.48 36.99
N PRO A 297 1.29 4.65 37.99
CA PRO A 297 0.50 4.54 39.22
C PRO A 297 0.73 5.78 40.09
N GLU A 298 -0.34 6.36 40.63
CA GLU A 298 -0.27 7.47 41.58
C GLU A 298 -0.12 6.94 43.03
N GLU A 299 0.80 7.52 43.79
CA GLU A 299 0.61 7.86 45.21
C GLU A 299 0.17 9.33 45.29
#